data_AF-A0A5C7NXA6-F1
#
_entry.id   AF-A0A5C7NXA6-F1
#
_cell.length_a   1.000
_cell.length_b   1.000
_cell.length_c   1.000
_cell.angle_alpha   90.00
_cell.angle_beta   90.00
_cell.angle_gamma   90.00
#
_symmetry.space_group_name_H-M   'P 1'
#
loop_
_entity.id
_entity.type
_entity.pdbx_description
1 polymer ?
#
loop_
_entity_poly.entity_id
_entity_poly.type
_entity_poly.pdbx_seq_one_letter_code
_entity_poly.pdbx_strand_id
1 'polypeptide(L)'
;MSARPHNKPTARQRVRDQITAEILQAARGQLAESGAGAISLRAIARDLGMASSAVYRYFPSRDEVLTSLIVAAYDAVGQTAEDARDAAAAQGLAPSDIFCTVWRAVRAWALAHPHEYALIYGSPVPGYRAPADTVPPATRLPWVLLGVLAQTGARAPAPP
;
A
#
# COMPACT_ATOMS: atom_id res chain seq x y z
N MET A 1 15.34 27.50 9.87
CA MET A 1 14.81 26.44 8.99
C MET A 1 15.87 26.09 7.95
N SER A 2 16.65 25.04 8.16
CA SER A 2 17.65 24.58 7.18
C SER A 2 17.02 23.48 6.33
N ALA A 3 16.80 23.78 5.05
CA ALA A 3 16.28 22.82 4.08
C ALA A 3 17.30 21.70 3.87
N ARG A 4 16.93 20.45 4.17
CA ARG A 4 17.76 19.30 3.82
C ARG A 4 17.84 19.19 2.30
N PRO A 5 19.04 19.07 1.70
CA PRO A 5 19.17 18.89 0.27
C PRO A 5 18.54 17.55 -0.14
N HIS A 6 17.58 17.58 -1.07
CA HIS A 6 17.13 16.39 -1.79
C HIS A 6 18.29 15.93 -2.69
N ASN A 7 19.14 15.04 -2.17
CA ASN A 7 20.25 14.51 -2.93
C ASN A 7 19.71 13.55 -4.00
N LYS A 8 19.96 13.82 -5.27
CA LYS A 8 19.51 12.98 -6.38
C LYS A 8 20.08 11.56 -6.21
N PRO A 9 19.30 10.49 -6.41
CA PRO A 9 19.79 9.13 -6.26
C PRO A 9 20.93 8.87 -7.25
N THR A 10 21.99 8.24 -6.73
CA THR A 10 23.15 7.81 -7.52
C THR A 10 22.73 6.76 -8.55
N ALA A 11 23.53 6.56 -9.60
CA ALA A 11 23.26 5.51 -10.60
C ALA A 11 23.12 4.12 -9.95
N ARG A 12 23.95 3.81 -8.94
CA ARG A 12 23.87 2.56 -8.19
C ARG A 12 22.57 2.43 -7.41
N GLN A 13 22.10 3.52 -6.80
CA GLN A 13 20.83 3.53 -6.08
C GLN A 13 19.67 3.25 -7.04
N ARG A 14 19.64 3.90 -8.22
CA ARG A 14 18.59 3.67 -9.22
C ARG A 14 18.55 2.24 -9.72
N VAL A 15 19.71 1.63 -9.96
CA VAL A 15 19.80 0.21 -10.35
C VAL A 15 19.26 -0.68 -9.22
N ARG A 16 19.59 -0.38 -7.97
CA ARG A 16 19.07 -1.12 -6.82
C ARG A 16 17.55 -1.00 -6.71
N ASP A 17 17.01 0.21 -6.84
CA ASP A 17 15.57 0.49 -6.76
C ASP A 17 14.81 -0.20 -7.90
N GLN A 18 15.37 -0.19 -9.11
CA GLN A 18 14.81 -0.90 -10.27
C GLN A 18 14.73 -2.41 -10.04
N ILE A 19 15.82 -3.04 -9.56
CA ILE A 19 15.83 -4.48 -9.27
C ILE A 19 14.85 -4.82 -8.13
N THR A 20 14.74 -3.94 -7.13
CA THR A 20 13.78 -4.10 -6.03
C THR A 20 12.34 -4.07 -6.57
N ALA A 21 12.05 -3.16 -7.49
CA ALA A 21 10.75 -3.06 -8.15
C ALA A 21 10.42 -4.30 -8.99
N GLU A 22 11.40 -4.84 -9.74
CA GLU A 22 11.24 -6.07 -10.52
C GLU A 22 10.94 -7.29 -9.62
N ILE A 23 11.65 -7.42 -8.49
CA ILE A 23 11.40 -8.48 -7.50
C ILE A 23 9.97 -8.36 -6.93
N LEU A 24 9.55 -7.15 -6.53
CA LEU A 24 8.20 -6.94 -6.03
C LEU A 24 7.13 -7.18 -7.10
N GLN A 25 7.42 -6.87 -8.36
CA GLN A 25 6.49 -7.12 -9.46
C GLN A 25 6.30 -8.63 -9.71
N ALA A 26 7.39 -9.40 -9.69
CA ALA A 26 7.30 -10.87 -9.75
C ALA A 26 6.53 -11.43 -8.54
N ALA A 27 6.76 -10.87 -7.35
CA ALA A 27 6.03 -11.28 -6.15
C ALA A 27 4.52 -10.96 -6.22
N ARG A 28 4.13 -9.83 -6.84
CA ARG A 28 2.71 -9.52 -7.13
C ARG A 28 2.09 -10.53 -8.09
N GLY A 29 2.85 -11.02 -9.07
CA GLY A 29 2.41 -12.11 -9.95
C GLY A 29 2.06 -13.36 -9.14
N GLN A 30 2.96 -13.81 -8.27
CA GLN A 30 2.71 -14.96 -7.40
C GLN A 30 1.54 -14.75 -6.43
N LEU A 31 1.40 -13.53 -5.89
CA LEU A 31 0.27 -13.15 -5.04
C LEU A 31 -1.07 -13.29 -5.79
N ALA A 32 -1.11 -12.86 -7.06
CA ALA A 32 -2.31 -12.95 -7.88
C ALA A 32 -2.64 -14.40 -8.28
N GLU A 33 -1.64 -15.18 -8.65
CA GLU A 33 -1.82 -16.55 -9.14
C GLU A 33 -2.12 -17.55 -8.02
N SER A 34 -1.44 -17.43 -6.88
CA SER A 34 -1.39 -18.47 -5.85
C SER A 34 -1.58 -17.96 -4.42
N GLY A 35 -1.75 -16.64 -4.23
CA GLY A 35 -1.96 -16.02 -2.92
C GLY A 35 -0.69 -15.87 -2.08
N ALA A 36 -0.82 -15.14 -0.96
CA ALA A 36 0.31 -14.74 -0.12
C ALA A 36 1.08 -15.92 0.49
N GLY A 37 0.40 -17.05 0.73
CA GLY A 37 0.98 -18.29 1.22
C GLY A 37 2.08 -18.87 0.31
N ALA A 38 1.94 -18.68 -1.00
CA ALA A 38 2.78 -19.30 -2.02
C ALA A 38 4.01 -18.46 -2.43
N ILE A 39 4.15 -17.23 -1.92
CA ILE A 39 5.26 -16.35 -2.28
C ILE A 39 6.61 -17.02 -1.97
N SER A 40 7.46 -17.12 -2.99
CA SER A 40 8.73 -17.84 -2.93
C SER A 40 9.85 -17.05 -3.60
N LEU A 41 10.87 -16.67 -2.82
CA LEU A 41 12.08 -16.00 -3.31
C LEU A 41 12.84 -16.83 -4.37
N ARG A 42 12.78 -18.16 -4.28
CA ARG A 42 13.41 -19.05 -5.27
C ARG A 42 12.66 -19.02 -6.60
N ALA A 43 11.34 -19.02 -6.55
CA ALA A 43 10.52 -18.88 -7.75
C ALA A 43 10.74 -17.51 -8.39
N ILE A 44 10.72 -16.43 -7.60
CA ILE A 44 11.02 -15.08 -8.09
C ILE A 44 12.40 -15.02 -8.77
N ALA A 45 13.43 -15.60 -8.14
CA ALA A 45 14.77 -15.65 -8.72
C ALA A 45 14.79 -16.32 -10.10
N ARG A 46 14.11 -17.47 -10.24
CA ARG A 46 13.99 -18.18 -11.51
C ARG A 46 13.25 -17.35 -12.55
N ASP A 47 12.14 -16.72 -12.18
CA ASP A 47 11.31 -15.93 -13.09
C ASP A 47 12.06 -14.70 -13.63
N LEU A 48 12.97 -14.13 -12.83
CA LEU A 48 13.84 -13.01 -13.22
C LEU A 48 15.19 -13.44 -13.82
N GLY A 49 15.46 -14.75 -13.97
CA GLY A 49 16.76 -15.24 -14.45
C GLY A 49 17.94 -14.92 -13.51
N MET A 50 17.67 -14.70 -12.22
CA MET A 50 18.65 -14.36 -11.20
C MET A 50 19.07 -15.59 -10.38
N ALA A 51 20.31 -15.59 -9.89
CA ALA A 51 20.71 -16.53 -8.83
C ALA A 51 19.90 -16.25 -7.55
N SER A 52 19.47 -17.30 -6.83
CA SER A 52 18.71 -17.13 -5.58
C SER A 52 19.46 -16.27 -4.56
N SER A 53 20.78 -16.45 -4.44
CA SER A 53 21.63 -15.64 -3.56
C SER A 53 21.61 -14.15 -3.90
N ALA A 54 21.31 -13.78 -5.15
CA ALA A 54 21.15 -12.39 -5.55
C ALA A 54 19.86 -11.78 -4.99
N VAL A 55 18.73 -12.48 -5.10
CA VAL A 55 17.45 -12.01 -4.57
C VAL A 55 17.50 -11.88 -3.04
N TYR A 56 18.15 -12.83 -2.35
CA TYR A 56 18.34 -12.76 -0.89
C TYR A 56 19.15 -11.54 -0.42
N ARG A 57 19.95 -10.90 -1.28
CA ARG A 57 20.62 -9.62 -0.94
C ARG A 57 19.68 -8.43 -0.90
N TYR A 58 18.55 -8.51 -1.60
CA TYR A 58 17.50 -7.48 -1.61
C TYR A 58 16.44 -7.77 -0.55
N PHE A 59 16.01 -9.03 -0.47
CA PHE A 59 15.00 -9.50 0.47
C PHE A 59 15.50 -10.72 1.23
N PRO A 60 16.00 -10.54 2.46
CA PRO A 60 16.54 -11.63 3.27
C PRO A 60 15.56 -12.76 3.57
N SER A 61 14.25 -12.50 3.52
CA SER A 61 13.22 -13.49 3.81
C SER A 61 11.94 -13.27 3.00
N ARG A 62 11.06 -14.28 3.00
CA ARG A 62 9.69 -14.17 2.44
C ARG A 62 8.91 -13.07 3.16
N ASP A 63 9.09 -12.94 4.46
CA ASP A 63 8.36 -11.97 5.28
C ASP A 63 8.72 -10.53 4.89
N GLU A 64 9.98 -10.26 4.51
CA GLU A 64 10.39 -8.95 4.00
C GLU A 64 9.70 -8.58 2.67
N VAL A 65 9.50 -9.57 1.79
CA VAL A 65 8.70 -9.38 0.57
C VAL A 65 7.25 -9.11 0.91
N LEU A 66 6.66 -9.90 1.83
CA LEU A 66 5.28 -9.71 2.27
C LEU A 66 5.06 -8.33 2.89
N THR A 67 5.94 -7.91 3.82
CA THR A 67 5.91 -6.58 4.43
C THR A 67 5.95 -5.50 3.36
N SER A 68 6.84 -5.62 2.39
CA SER A 68 6.96 -4.63 1.30
C SER A 68 5.71 -4.57 0.42
N LEU A 69 5.08 -5.71 0.13
CA LEU A 69 3.80 -5.75 -0.61
C LEU A 69 2.66 -5.16 0.21
N ILE A 70 2.60 -5.42 1.51
CA ILE A 70 1.60 -4.87 2.44
C ILE A 70 1.74 -3.35 2.52
N VAL A 71 2.96 -2.84 2.73
CA VAL A 71 3.24 -1.41 2.74
C VAL A 71 2.82 -0.77 1.42
N ALA A 72 3.21 -1.36 0.28
CA ALA A 72 2.82 -0.84 -1.03
C ALA A 72 1.30 -0.81 -1.25
N ALA A 73 0.57 -1.84 -0.79
CA ALA A 73 -0.88 -1.90 -0.90
C ALA A 73 -1.56 -0.85 0.00
N TYR A 74 -1.09 -0.68 1.24
CA TYR A 74 -1.58 0.38 2.13
C TYR A 74 -1.27 1.78 1.59
N ASP A 75 -0.09 1.98 1.00
CA ASP A 75 0.26 3.24 0.36
C ASP A 75 -0.62 3.53 -0.86
N ALA A 76 -0.93 2.52 -1.67
CA ALA A 76 -1.78 2.68 -2.84
C ALA A 76 -3.22 3.06 -2.45
N VAL A 77 -3.82 2.39 -1.47
CA VAL A 77 -5.18 2.72 -1.00
C VAL A 77 -5.20 4.06 -0.26
N GLY A 78 -4.15 4.37 0.52
CA GLY A 78 -3.98 5.66 1.19
C GLY A 78 -3.89 6.81 0.19
N GLN A 79 -3.05 6.66 -0.84
CA GLN A 79 -2.93 7.65 -1.91
C GLN A 79 -4.25 7.85 -2.66
N THR A 80 -4.93 6.75 -3.00
CA THR A 80 -6.26 6.81 -3.65
C THR A 80 -7.25 7.62 -2.82
N ALA A 81 -7.24 7.46 -1.50
CA ALA A 81 -8.12 8.18 -0.60
C ALA A 81 -7.76 9.67 -0.49
N GLU A 82 -6.46 9.98 -0.39
CA GLU A 82 -5.95 11.36 -0.34
C GLU A 82 -6.28 12.12 -1.64
N ASP A 83 -6.01 11.51 -2.80
CA ASP A 83 -6.29 12.10 -4.12
C ASP A 83 -7.79 12.36 -4.30
N ALA A 84 -8.64 11.38 -3.92
CA ALA A 84 -10.09 11.52 -4.01
C ALA A 84 -10.62 12.63 -3.09
N ARG A 85 -10.08 12.74 -1.86
CA ARG A 85 -10.40 13.83 -0.93
C ARG A 85 -10.02 15.17 -1.53
N ASP A 86 -8.79 15.32 -2.02
CA ASP A 86 -8.26 16.59 -2.51
C ASP A 86 -8.99 17.05 -3.77
N ALA A 87 -9.27 16.15 -4.70
CA ALA A 87 -10.05 16.45 -5.89
C ALA A 87 -11.49 16.87 -5.56
N ALA A 88 -12.13 16.23 -4.58
CA ALA A 88 -13.48 16.55 -4.13
C ALA A 88 -13.53 17.91 -3.37
N ALA A 89 -12.54 18.17 -2.53
CA ALA A 89 -12.40 19.44 -1.82
C ALA A 89 -12.13 20.61 -2.78
N ALA A 90 -11.30 20.42 -3.80
CA ALA A 90 -11.05 21.42 -4.85
C ALA A 90 -12.32 21.76 -5.66
N GLN A 91 -13.28 20.85 -5.73
CA GLN A 91 -14.61 21.08 -6.32
C GLN A 91 -15.61 21.74 -5.36
N GLY A 92 -15.22 22.00 -4.11
CA GLY A 92 -16.09 22.63 -3.11
C GLY A 92 -17.22 21.72 -2.60
N LEU A 93 -17.07 20.40 -2.70
CA LEU A 93 -18.09 19.47 -2.20
C LEU A 93 -18.23 19.54 -0.68
N ALA A 94 -19.45 19.28 -0.19
CA ALA A 94 -19.70 19.21 1.25
C ALA A 94 -18.93 18.02 1.88
N PRO A 95 -18.54 18.08 3.17
CA PRO A 95 -17.79 17.00 3.80
C PRO A 95 -18.45 15.61 3.72
N SER A 96 -19.77 15.53 3.76
CA SER A 96 -20.52 14.27 3.55
C SER A 96 -20.30 13.69 2.15
N ASP A 97 -20.27 14.53 1.12
CA ASP A 97 -20.05 14.12 -0.27
C ASP A 97 -18.59 13.74 -0.51
N ILE A 98 -17.64 14.44 0.13
CA ILE A 98 -16.22 14.06 0.13
C ILE A 98 -16.06 12.67 0.74
N PHE A 99 -16.69 12.40 1.89
CA PHE A 99 -16.63 11.10 2.55
C PHE A 99 -17.12 9.96 1.63
N CYS A 100 -18.27 10.15 0.97
CA CYS A 100 -18.77 9.18 0.00
C CYS A 100 -17.83 9.03 -1.22
N THR A 101 -17.23 10.12 -1.69
CA THR A 101 -16.29 10.11 -2.82
C THR A 101 -15.03 9.30 -2.52
N VAL A 102 -14.44 9.49 -1.34
CA VAL A 102 -13.29 8.71 -0.86
C VAL A 102 -13.63 7.21 -0.83
N TRP A 103 -14.76 6.82 -0.25
CA TRP A 103 -15.17 5.41 -0.21
C TRP A 103 -15.42 4.80 -1.59
N ARG A 104 -15.99 5.56 -2.52
CA ARG A 104 -16.16 5.10 -3.91
C ARG A 104 -14.81 4.86 -4.59
N ALA A 105 -13.84 5.75 -4.39
CA ALA A 105 -12.49 5.60 -4.93
C ALA A 105 -11.76 4.39 -4.32
N VAL A 106 -11.82 4.22 -3.00
CA VAL A 106 -11.26 3.05 -2.31
C VAL A 106 -11.90 1.75 -2.79
N ARG A 107 -13.22 1.73 -2.97
CA ARG A 107 -13.93 0.57 -3.52
C ARG A 107 -13.52 0.28 -4.97
N ALA A 108 -13.37 1.30 -5.80
CA ALA A 108 -12.89 1.13 -7.18
C ALA A 108 -11.47 0.54 -7.20
N TRP A 109 -10.57 1.04 -6.36
CA TRP A 109 -9.23 0.47 -6.19
C TRP A 109 -9.28 -0.99 -5.73
N ALA A 110 -10.08 -1.31 -4.70
CA ALA A 110 -10.22 -2.68 -4.20
C ALA A 110 -10.68 -3.66 -5.28
N LEU A 111 -11.60 -3.24 -6.16
CA LEU A 111 -12.09 -4.06 -7.27
C LEU A 111 -11.05 -4.21 -8.40
N ALA A 112 -10.22 -3.20 -8.63
CA ALA A 112 -9.14 -3.26 -9.61
C ALA A 112 -7.92 -4.06 -9.09
N HIS A 113 -7.72 -4.11 -7.78
CA HIS A 113 -6.58 -4.74 -7.11
C HIS A 113 -7.03 -5.78 -6.06
N PRO A 114 -7.82 -6.81 -6.44
CA PRO A 114 -8.45 -7.72 -5.47
C PRO A 114 -7.43 -8.49 -4.62
N HIS A 115 -6.27 -8.84 -5.18
CA HIS A 115 -5.24 -9.58 -4.47
C HIS A 115 -4.46 -8.72 -3.48
N GLU A 116 -4.25 -7.44 -3.79
CA GLU A 116 -3.63 -6.48 -2.86
C GLU A 116 -4.62 -6.13 -1.75
N TYR A 117 -5.89 -5.94 -2.08
CA TYR A 117 -6.95 -5.74 -1.10
C TYR A 117 -7.06 -6.93 -0.14
N ALA A 118 -7.07 -8.16 -0.66
CA ALA A 118 -7.10 -9.38 0.15
C ALA A 118 -5.85 -9.53 1.04
N LEU A 119 -4.69 -9.02 0.59
CA LEU A 119 -3.46 -9.06 1.38
C LEU A 119 -3.55 -8.18 2.64
N ILE A 120 -4.23 -7.03 2.58
CA ILE A 120 -4.29 -6.06 3.68
C ILE A 120 -5.58 -6.15 4.53
N TYR A 121 -6.69 -6.60 3.95
CA TYR A 121 -7.99 -6.70 4.64
C TYR A 121 -8.62 -8.10 4.64
N GLY A 122 -7.95 -9.09 4.04
CA GLY A 122 -8.42 -10.47 3.97
C GLY A 122 -7.93 -11.37 5.11
N SER A 123 -7.84 -12.66 4.84
CA SER A 123 -7.39 -13.66 5.81
C SER A 123 -5.91 -13.44 6.19
N PRO A 124 -5.55 -13.52 7.48
CA PRO A 124 -4.16 -13.41 7.91
C PRO A 124 -3.27 -14.45 7.23
N VAL A 125 -2.06 -14.05 6.86
CA VAL A 125 -1.06 -14.95 6.28
C VAL A 125 -0.47 -15.84 7.39
N PRO A 126 -0.60 -17.18 7.33
CA PRO A 126 -0.06 -18.05 8.37
C PRO A 126 1.45 -17.87 8.59
N GLY A 127 1.84 -17.75 9.85
CA GLY A 127 3.25 -17.61 10.27
C GLY A 127 3.85 -16.22 10.06
N TYR A 128 3.18 -15.32 9.35
CA TYR A 128 3.65 -13.94 9.16
C TYR A 128 3.28 -13.07 10.36
N ARG A 129 4.21 -12.21 10.77
CA ARG A 129 3.98 -11.18 11.79
C ARG A 129 4.30 -9.82 11.20
N ALA A 130 3.26 -9.01 11.02
CA ALA A 130 3.42 -7.64 10.51
C ALA A 130 4.32 -6.82 11.46
N PRO A 131 5.44 -6.25 10.97
CA PRO A 131 6.25 -5.35 11.76
C PRO A 131 5.55 -4.00 11.95
N ALA A 132 6.03 -3.21 12.92
CA ALA A 132 5.41 -1.93 13.28
C ALA A 132 5.51 -0.86 12.18
N ASP A 133 6.43 -1.04 11.23
CA ASP A 133 6.58 -0.21 10.03
C ASP A 133 5.36 -0.27 9.08
N THR A 134 4.52 -1.31 9.18
CA THR A 134 3.25 -1.39 8.46
C THR A 134 2.18 -0.46 9.02
N VAL A 135 2.33 0.04 10.26
CA VAL A 135 1.30 0.85 10.94
C VAL A 135 1.12 2.23 10.29
N PRO A 136 2.17 3.05 10.07
CA PRO A 136 1.98 4.34 9.41
C PRO A 136 1.21 4.29 8.08
N PRO A 137 1.57 3.44 7.10
CA PRO A 137 0.82 3.36 5.85
C PRO A 137 -0.60 2.81 6.06
N ALA A 138 -0.81 1.85 6.96
CA ALA A 138 -2.15 1.32 7.27
C ALA A 138 -3.12 2.38 7.82
N THR A 139 -2.60 3.40 8.49
CA THR A 139 -3.43 4.46 9.09
C THR A 139 -3.85 5.56 8.12
N ARG A 140 -3.26 5.65 6.91
CA ARG A 140 -3.51 6.75 5.96
C ARG A 140 -5.00 6.90 5.60
N LEU A 141 -5.66 5.81 5.19
CA LEU A 141 -7.09 5.83 4.84
C LEU A 141 -7.98 6.22 6.04
N PRO A 142 -7.86 5.59 7.23
CA PRO A 142 -8.59 6.04 8.42
C PRO A 142 -8.40 7.53 8.74
N TRP A 143 -7.18 8.06 8.62
CA TRP A 143 -6.91 9.47 8.87
C TRP A 143 -7.60 10.41 7.88
N VAL A 144 -7.64 10.06 6.59
CA VAL A 144 -8.40 10.81 5.59
C VAL A 144 -9.88 10.87 5.98
N LEU A 145 -10.48 9.72 6.30
CA LEU A 145 -11.91 9.63 6.63
C LEU A 145 -12.25 10.38 7.92
N LEU A 146 -11.44 10.24 8.97
CA LEU A 146 -11.61 10.97 10.24
C LEU A 146 -11.47 12.49 10.03
N GLY A 147 -10.51 12.92 9.22
CA GLY A 147 -10.31 14.33 8.88
C GLY A 147 -11.49 14.95 8.14
N VAL A 148 -12.14 14.18 7.25
CA VAL A 148 -13.37 14.61 6.57
C VAL A 148 -14.57 14.64 7.53
N LEU A 149 -14.73 13.61 8.37
CA LEU A 149 -15.81 13.55 9.36
C LEU A 149 -15.74 14.71 10.36
N ALA A 150 -14.54 15.08 10.82
CA ALA A 150 -14.36 16.21 11.74
C ALA A 150 -14.86 17.56 11.15
N GLN A 151 -14.90 17.70 9.82
CA GLN A 151 -15.39 18.90 9.14
C GLN A 151 -16.91 18.97 9.02
N THR A 152 -17.62 17.85 9.22
CA THR A 152 -19.09 17.82 9.12
C THR A 152 -19.79 18.58 10.24
N GLY A 153 -19.10 18.89 11.36
CA GLY A 153 -19.69 19.58 12.51
C GLY A 153 -20.95 18.91 13.07
N ALA A 154 -21.14 17.61 12.82
CA ALA A 154 -22.40 16.92 13.06
C ALA A 154 -22.77 16.97 14.55
N ARG A 155 -23.79 17.77 14.87
CA ARG A 155 -24.58 17.61 16.09
C ARG A 155 -25.16 16.21 16.03
N ALA A 156 -24.80 15.35 16.99
CA ALA A 156 -25.33 14.00 17.06
C ALA A 156 -26.86 14.04 16.93
N PRO A 157 -27.49 13.16 16.12
CA PRO A 157 -28.94 13.06 16.14
C PRO A 157 -29.38 12.75 17.58
N ALA A 158 -30.37 13.50 18.09
CA ALA A 158 -30.92 13.23 19.40
C ALA A 158 -31.46 11.79 19.40
N PRO A 159 -31.18 10.99 20.46
CA PRO A 159 -31.75 9.66 20.56
C PRO A 159 -33.29 9.75 20.57
N PRO A 160 -34.00 8.73 20.05
CA PRO A 160 -35.47 8.67 20.09
C PRO A 160 -36.02 8.63 21.51
#